data_AF-A0A428W9Z9-F1
#
_entry.id   AF-A0A428W9Z9-F1
#
_cell.length_a   1.000
_cell.length_b   1.000
_cell.length_c   1.000
_cell.angle_alpha   90.00
_cell.angle_beta   90.00
_cell.angle_gamma   90.00
#
_symmetry.space_group_name_H-M   'P 1'
#
loop_
_entity.id
_entity.type
_entity.pdbx_description
1 polymer ?
#
loop_
_entity_poly.entity_id
_entity_poly.type
_entity_poly.pdbx_seq_one_letter_code
_entity_poly.pdbx_strand_id
1 'polypeptide(L)'
;MTIPASTSDTTSGSGENHADIDGLFALLVSTSQMITIRYPKRHGAFERVVHLAEETGEVAEQINIWAGTGIKRQKHGEFDPRNLAVELSDVMRVAVGIALEFGIVDLVGDQIRARHARALEDTSDQ
;
A
#
# COMPACT_ATOMS: atom_id res chain seq x y z
N MET A 1 24.74 -21.36 -9.47
CA MET A 1 24.61 -22.23 -8.28
C MET A 1 23.15 -22.64 -8.23
N THR A 2 22.85 -23.90 -8.53
CA THR A 2 21.50 -24.41 -8.85
C THR A 2 21.03 -25.33 -7.72
N ILE A 3 19.78 -25.19 -7.27
CA ILE A 3 19.14 -26.04 -6.25
C ILE A 3 18.18 -27.02 -6.95
N PRO A 4 18.07 -28.30 -6.54
CA PRO A 4 17.23 -29.29 -7.23
C PRO A 4 15.75 -29.21 -6.86
N ALA A 5 14.90 -29.65 -7.79
CA ALA A 5 13.46 -29.73 -7.68
C ALA A 5 12.99 -30.87 -6.75
N SER A 6 11.98 -30.59 -5.93
CA SER A 6 11.19 -31.59 -5.20
C SER A 6 9.76 -31.52 -5.73
N THR A 7 9.30 -32.61 -6.33
CA THR A 7 7.93 -32.79 -6.83
C THR A 7 7.00 -33.41 -5.78
N SER A 8 5.71 -33.11 -5.96
CA SER A 8 4.49 -33.61 -5.30
C SER A 8 4.10 -32.94 -3.99
N ASP A 9 3.05 -32.13 -4.02
CA ASP A 9 1.71 -32.67 -3.80
C ASP A 9 0.64 -31.81 -4.50
N THR A 10 -0.41 -32.48 -4.96
CA THR A 10 -1.50 -31.91 -5.75
C THR A 10 -2.63 -31.57 -4.78
N THR A 11 -2.89 -30.29 -4.56
CA THR A 11 -4.18 -29.87 -3.99
C THR A 11 -4.68 -28.68 -4.78
N SER A 12 -5.65 -28.98 -5.63
CA SER A 12 -6.52 -28.04 -6.32
C SER A 12 -7.25 -27.17 -5.29
N GLY A 13 -6.72 -25.98 -5.07
CA GLY A 13 -7.38 -24.88 -4.37
C GLY A 13 -7.21 -23.62 -5.21
N SER A 14 -7.95 -23.52 -6.31
CA SER A 14 -8.13 -22.27 -7.05
C SER A 14 -9.01 -21.33 -6.22
N GLY A 15 -8.42 -20.76 -5.18
CA GLY A 15 -8.94 -19.60 -4.48
C GLY A 15 -7.87 -18.53 -4.58
N GLU A 16 -7.86 -17.79 -5.69
CA GLU A 16 -7.09 -16.56 -5.77
C GLU A 16 -7.50 -15.72 -4.56
N ASN A 17 -6.55 -15.48 -3.64
CA ASN A 17 -6.69 -14.49 -2.57
C ASN A 17 -6.73 -13.11 -3.24
N HIS A 18 -7.82 -12.79 -3.93
CA HIS A 18 -8.15 -11.41 -4.19
C HIS A 18 -8.39 -10.78 -2.82
N ALA A 19 -7.50 -9.87 -2.43
CA ALA A 19 -7.78 -8.99 -1.32
C ALA A 19 -9.16 -8.37 -1.60
N ASP A 20 -10.11 -8.57 -0.69
CA ASP A 20 -11.39 -7.87 -0.74
C ASP A 20 -11.09 -6.37 -0.75
N ILE A 21 -11.15 -5.75 -1.92
CA ILE A 21 -10.73 -4.35 -2.13
C ILE A 21 -11.60 -3.42 -1.28
N ASP A 22 -12.89 -3.74 -1.16
CA ASP A 22 -13.82 -2.98 -0.32
C ASP A 22 -13.47 -3.15 1.16
N GLY A 23 -13.16 -4.38 1.59
CA GLY A 23 -12.70 -4.67 2.95
C GLY A 23 -11.39 -3.96 3.30
N LEU A 24 -10.42 -3.95 2.38
CA LEU A 24 -9.13 -3.26 2.55
C LEU A 24 -9.33 -1.73 2.62
N PHE A 25 -10.15 -1.17 1.75
CA PHE A 25 -10.44 0.27 1.77
C PHE A 25 -11.15 0.67 3.07
N ALA A 26 -12.12 -0.12 3.53
CA ALA A 26 -12.77 0.10 4.82
C ALA A 26 -11.78 0.06 5.99
N LEU A 27 -10.81 -0.85 5.97
CA LEU A 27 -9.75 -0.93 6.98
C LEU A 27 -8.83 0.30 6.97
N LEU A 28 -8.48 0.80 5.78
CA LEU A 28 -7.69 2.03 5.64
C LEU A 28 -8.46 3.24 6.18
N VAL A 29 -9.74 3.37 5.86
CA VAL A 29 -10.62 4.44 6.37
C VAL A 29 -10.68 4.40 7.89
N SER A 30 -10.96 3.22 8.47
CA SER A 30 -11.07 3.05 9.93
C SER A 30 -9.75 3.40 10.62
N THR A 31 -8.62 2.87 10.13
CA THR A 31 -7.30 3.16 10.69
C THR A 31 -6.96 4.65 10.63
N SER A 32 -7.25 5.31 9.50
CA SER A 32 -6.99 6.75 9.33
C SER A 32 -7.82 7.62 10.27
N GLN A 33 -9.08 7.26 10.52
CA GLN A 33 -9.92 7.93 11.52
C GLN A 33 -9.35 7.75 12.93
N MET A 34 -8.95 6.53 13.30
CA MET A 34 -8.37 6.24 14.62
C MET A 34 -7.07 7.00 14.88
N ILE A 35 -6.20 7.14 13.88
CA ILE A 35 -4.98 7.95 13.99
C ILE A 35 -5.31 9.44 14.11
N THR A 36 -6.33 9.91 13.39
CA THR A 36 -6.79 11.30 13.48
C THR A 36 -7.28 11.63 14.89
N ILE A 37 -8.08 10.74 15.48
CA ILE A 37 -8.54 10.84 16.88
C ILE A 37 -7.35 10.82 17.85
N ARG A 38 -6.34 9.97 17.62
CA ARG A 38 -5.18 9.83 18.51
C ARG A 38 -4.22 11.03 18.46
N TYR A 39 -4.10 11.70 17.31
CA TYR A 39 -3.11 12.77 17.10
C TYR A 39 -3.70 14.02 16.43
N PRO A 40 -4.70 14.68 17.02
CA PRO A 40 -5.54 15.68 16.33
C PRO A 40 -4.77 16.90 15.78
N LYS A 41 -3.60 17.22 16.32
CA LYS A 41 -2.79 18.38 15.90
C LYS A 41 -1.95 18.14 14.63
N ARG A 42 -1.91 16.92 14.08
CA ARG A 42 -1.03 16.55 12.94
C ARG A 42 -1.78 16.28 11.64
N HIS A 43 -3.01 16.81 11.49
CA HIS A 43 -3.96 16.32 10.49
C HIS A 43 -4.66 17.41 9.67
N GLY A 44 -4.15 18.65 9.67
CA GLY A 44 -4.60 19.63 8.69
C GLY A 44 -4.19 19.23 7.26
N ALA A 45 -4.85 19.82 6.26
CA ALA A 45 -4.63 19.47 4.85
C ALA A 45 -3.15 19.57 4.42
N PHE A 46 -2.44 20.61 4.84
CA PHE A 46 -1.02 20.78 4.50
C PHE A 46 -0.13 19.79 5.24
N GLU A 47 -0.38 19.53 6.52
CA GLU A 47 0.35 18.54 7.31
C GLU A 47 0.20 17.14 6.72
N ARG A 48 -1.00 16.76 6.27
CA ARG A 48 -1.24 15.47 5.62
C ARG A 48 -0.49 15.33 4.29
N VAL A 49 -0.38 16.40 3.50
CA VAL A 49 0.42 16.39 2.26
C VAL A 49 1.91 16.28 2.56
N VAL A 50 2.40 16.97 3.60
CA VAL A 50 3.79 16.82 4.05
C VAL A 50 4.06 15.38 4.50
N HIS A 51 3.17 14.79 5.29
CA HIS A 51 3.29 13.38 5.67
C HIS A 51 3.27 12.47 4.44
N LEU A 52 2.40 12.70 3.46
CA LEU A 52 2.38 11.87 2.25
C LEU A 52 3.75 11.88 1.53
N ALA A 53 4.40 13.04 1.48
CA ALA A 53 5.75 13.17 0.92
C ALA A 53 6.81 12.45 1.76
N GLU A 54 6.70 12.50 3.10
CA GLU A 54 7.54 11.77 4.04
C GLU A 54 7.44 10.25 3.81
N GLU A 55 6.23 9.69 3.88
CA GLU A 55 5.99 8.24 3.68
C GLU A 55 6.46 7.78 2.28
N THR A 56 6.27 8.60 1.25
CA THR A 56 6.76 8.29 -0.10
C THR A 56 8.29 8.29 -0.18
N GLY A 57 8.95 9.17 0.57
CA GLY A 57 10.40 9.18 0.74
C GLY A 57 10.93 7.92 1.42
N GLU A 58 10.20 7.41 2.40
CA GLU A 58 10.53 6.15 3.09
C GLU A 58 10.36 4.93 2.17
N VAL A 59 9.30 4.88 1.35
CA VAL A 59 9.18 3.87 0.27
C VAL A 59 10.39 3.93 -0.68
N ALA A 60 10.78 5.13 -1.12
CA ALA A 60 11.95 5.28 -1.99
C ALA A 60 13.25 4.83 -1.32
N GLU A 61 13.39 5.05 -0.01
CA GLU A 61 14.49 4.54 0.79
C GLU A 61 14.51 3.00 0.83
N GLN A 62 13.38 2.35 1.10
CA GLN A 62 13.30 0.88 1.11
C GLN A 62 13.64 0.28 -0.27
N ILE A 63 13.19 0.91 -1.37
CA ILE A 63 13.53 0.49 -2.73
C ILE A 63 15.04 0.64 -3.00
N ASN A 64 15.67 1.71 -2.53
CA ASN A 64 17.12 1.88 -2.66
C ASN A 64 17.91 0.81 -1.89
N ILE A 65 17.45 0.45 -0.68
CA ILE A 65 18.06 -0.63 0.11
C ILE A 65 17.93 -1.97 -0.65
N TRP A 66 16.74 -2.28 -1.17
CA TRP A 66 16.47 -3.48 -1.98
C TRP A 66 17.34 -3.54 -3.24
N ALA A 67 17.39 -2.46 -4.01
CA ALA A 67 18.20 -2.35 -5.23
C ALA A 67 19.72 -2.41 -4.95
N GLY A 68 20.11 -2.28 -3.68
CA GLY A 68 21.50 -2.23 -3.27
C GLY A 68 22.25 -1.01 -3.78
N THR A 69 21.54 0.08 -4.04
CA THR A 69 22.09 1.30 -4.60
C THR A 69 22.35 2.34 -3.52
N GLY A 70 23.44 3.09 -3.67
CA GLY A 70 23.78 4.23 -2.82
C GLY A 70 24.18 3.90 -1.38
N ILE A 71 24.26 4.96 -0.56
CA ILE A 71 24.74 4.89 0.84
C ILE A 71 23.69 4.24 1.77
N LYS A 72 22.43 4.13 1.34
CA LYS A 72 21.32 3.65 2.19
C LYS A 72 21.48 2.18 2.60
N ARG A 73 21.87 1.28 1.68
CA ARG A 73 22.18 -0.11 2.06
C ARG A 73 23.33 -0.21 3.07
N GLN A 74 24.34 0.65 2.96
CA GLN A 74 25.47 0.68 3.92
C GLN A 74 25.03 1.17 5.30
N LYS A 75 24.05 2.07 5.38
CA LYS A 75 23.53 2.63 6.63
C LYS A 75 22.47 1.77 7.31
N HIS A 76 21.59 1.14 6.54
CA HIS A 76 20.38 0.50 7.05
C HIS A 76 20.42 -1.04 7.00
N GLY A 77 21.47 -1.61 6.39
CA GLY A 77 21.67 -3.06 6.36
C GLY A 77 20.94 -3.75 5.21
N GLU A 78 20.54 -4.99 5.43
CA GLU A 78 19.82 -5.79 4.43
C GLU A 78 18.36 -5.36 4.29
N PHE A 79 17.82 -5.56 3.09
CA PHE A 79 16.42 -5.31 2.81
C PHE A 79 15.52 -6.27 3.62
N ASP A 80 14.54 -5.70 4.32
CA ASP A 80 13.45 -6.45 4.93
C ASP A 80 12.13 -6.08 4.23
N PRO A 81 11.45 -7.02 3.55
CA PRO A 81 10.16 -6.75 2.90
C PRO A 81 9.08 -6.27 3.87
N ARG A 82 9.20 -6.54 5.18
CA ARG A 82 8.27 -6.01 6.19
C ARG A 82 8.36 -4.50 6.32
N ASN A 83 9.55 -3.91 6.18
CA ASN A 83 9.72 -2.46 6.24
C ASN A 83 9.03 -1.80 5.05
N LEU A 84 9.24 -2.32 3.83
CA LEU A 84 8.53 -1.82 2.65
C LEU A 84 7.01 -1.94 2.77
N ALA A 85 6.51 -3.04 3.35
CA ALA A 85 5.08 -3.21 3.57
C ALA A 85 4.50 -2.18 4.55
N VAL A 86 5.26 -1.80 5.59
CA VAL A 86 4.89 -0.71 6.51
C VAL A 86 4.80 0.61 5.75
N GLU A 87 5.84 1.01 5.02
CA GLU A 87 5.84 2.33 4.35
C GLU A 87 4.75 2.42 3.27
N LEU A 88 4.51 1.32 2.52
CA LEU A 88 3.41 1.28 1.54
C LEU A 88 2.05 1.40 2.23
N SER A 89 1.86 0.73 3.37
CA SER A 89 0.64 0.86 4.17
C SER A 89 0.45 2.29 4.67
N ASP A 90 1.52 2.95 5.11
CA ASP A 90 1.46 4.32 5.60
C ASP A 90 1.16 5.33 4.48
N VAL A 91 1.74 5.17 3.29
CA VAL A 91 1.35 5.95 2.09
C VAL A 91 -0.16 5.82 1.81
N MET A 92 -0.67 4.58 1.73
CA MET A 92 -2.09 4.34 1.45
C MET A 92 -2.99 4.96 2.51
N ARG A 93 -2.62 4.79 3.78
CA ARG A 93 -3.34 5.34 4.93
C ARG A 93 -3.38 6.86 4.90
N VAL A 94 -2.25 7.52 4.68
CA VAL A 94 -2.19 8.99 4.60
C VAL A 94 -2.99 9.52 3.42
N ALA A 95 -2.94 8.86 2.25
CA ALA A 95 -3.76 9.23 1.10
C ALA A 95 -5.27 9.17 1.40
N VAL A 96 -5.73 8.10 2.07
CA VAL A 96 -7.13 8.00 2.54
C VAL A 96 -7.43 9.06 3.61
N GLY A 97 -6.48 9.36 4.49
CA GLY A 97 -6.60 10.45 5.45
C GLY A 97 -6.84 11.82 4.81
N ILE A 98 -6.18 12.10 3.67
CA ILE A 98 -6.44 13.30 2.87
C ILE A 98 -7.86 13.26 2.30
N ALA A 99 -8.28 12.13 1.74
CA ALA A 99 -9.65 12.00 1.20
C ALA A 99 -10.72 12.24 2.28
N LEU A 100 -10.48 11.78 3.51
CA LEU A 100 -11.34 12.04 4.66
C LEU A 100 -11.37 13.53 5.05
N GLU A 101 -10.22 14.20 5.06
CA GLU A 101 -10.11 15.64 5.37
C GLU A 101 -10.96 16.50 4.42
N PHE A 102 -11.01 16.12 3.14
CA PHE A 102 -11.79 16.84 2.13
C PHE A 102 -13.21 16.32 1.96
N GLY A 103 -13.63 15.28 2.69
CA GLY A 103 -14.96 14.67 2.55
C GLY A 103 -15.20 14.00 1.20
N ILE A 104 -14.14 13.50 0.54
CA ILE A 104 -14.19 12.87 -0.80
C ILE A 104 -13.88 11.37 -0.79
N VAL A 105 -13.90 10.74 0.38
CA VAL A 105 -13.53 9.32 0.55
C VAL A 105 -14.39 8.38 -0.32
N ASP A 106 -15.70 8.63 -0.39
CA ASP A 106 -16.61 7.82 -1.21
C ASP A 106 -16.31 7.98 -2.71
N LEU A 107 -16.01 9.20 -3.15
CA LEU A 107 -15.62 9.49 -4.52
C LEU A 107 -14.32 8.76 -4.90
N VAL A 108 -13.34 8.70 -4.00
CA VAL A 108 -12.11 7.93 -4.22
C VAL A 108 -12.43 6.44 -4.36
N GLY A 109 -13.28 5.89 -3.49
CA GLY A 109 -13.74 4.51 -3.57
C GLY A 109 -14.39 4.19 -4.92
N ASP A 110 -15.32 5.03 -5.38
CA ASP A 110 -15.99 4.87 -6.68
C ASP A 110 -15.00 4.93 -7.85
N GLN A 111 -14.02 5.82 -7.77
CA GLN A 111 -12.96 5.93 -8.78
C GLN A 111 -12.05 4.70 -8.83
N ILE A 112 -11.79 4.04 -7.70
CA ILE A 112 -11.03 2.77 -7.65
C ILE A 112 -11.86 1.64 -8.24
N ARG A 113 -13.13 1.50 -7.85
CA ARG A 113 -14.06 0.48 -8.38
C ARG A 113 -14.23 0.60 -9.90
N ALA A 114 -14.40 1.82 -10.40
CA ALA A 114 -14.53 2.07 -11.83
C ALA A 114 -13.26 1.69 -12.62
N ARG A 115 -12.07 1.89 -12.03
CA ARG A 115 -10.80 1.43 -12.65
C ARG A 115 -10.68 -0.09 -12.63
N HIS A 116 -11.06 -0.73 -11.53
CA HIS A 116 -11.05 -2.18 -11.40
C HIS A 116 -11.98 -2.86 -12.42
N ALA A 117 -13.21 -2.36 -12.57
CA ALA A 117 -14.16 -2.89 -13.54
C ALA A 117 -13.61 -2.83 -14.99
N ARG A 118 -13.03 -1.69 -15.38
CA ARG A 118 -12.39 -1.54 -16.71
C ARG A 118 -11.24 -2.51 -16.94
N ALA A 119 -10.41 -2.75 -15.92
CA ALA A 119 -9.29 -3.68 -16.05
C ALA A 119 -9.75 -5.14 -16.27
N LEU A 120 -10.91 -5.53 -15.72
CA LEU A 120 -11.50 -6.85 -15.95
C LEU A 120 -12.06 -7.00 -17.37
N GLU A 121 -12.67 -5.93 -17.90
CA GLU A 121 -13.16 -5.89 -19.28
C GLU A 121 -11.99 -6.04 -20.27
N ASP A 122 -10.91 -5.27 -20.11
CA ASP A 122 -9.73 -5.29 -20.99
C ASP A 122 -9.00 -6.65 -21.01
N THR A 123 -9.14 -7.45 -19.94
CA THR A 123 -8.53 -8.78 -19.82
C THR A 123 -9.38 -9.87 -20.49
N SER A 124 -10.67 -9.61 -20.72
CA SER A 124 -11.61 -10.56 -21.36
C SER A 124 -11.56 -10.53 -22.89
N ASP A 125 -10.93 -9.50 -23.46
CA ASP A 125 -10.79 -9.27 -24.91
C ASP A 125 -9.42 -9.72 -25.48
N GLN A 126 -8.56 -10.34 -24.67
CA GLN A 126 -7.24 -10.89 -25.05
C GLN A 126 -7.21 -12.42 -25.02
#